data_AF-I4IUR1-F1
#
_entry.id   AF-I4IUR1-F1
#
_cell.length_a   1.000
_cell.length_b   1.000
_cell.length_c   1.000
_cell.angle_alpha   90.00
_cell.angle_beta   90.00
_cell.angle_gamma   90.00
#
_symmetry.space_group_name_H-M   'P 1'
#
loop_
_entity.id
_entity.type
_entity.pdbx_description
1 polymer ?
#
loop_
_entity_poly.entity_id
_entity_poly.type
_entity_poly.pdbx_seq_one_letter_code
_entity_poly.pdbx_strand_id
1 'polypeptide(L)'
;MDKPIDIEVVRTEALRKLGRNIVNFSKIEGTLKYLLSVSQIKGLSKSTRNQFVDSHKKFRKLTLGSLVGKLHNTVLVDDSQSEPQLDSSELGMSLSFKVTYSDSDFLNAQKQALSDIVVERNKLIHQDLALLDTRSIKDYYNLISLLDEQNPRLLAHLEELGWMLTSCIEGLKDLQSFIKSPDFHQFIHSSQSDA
;
A
#
# COMPACT_ATOMS: atom_id res chain seq x y z
N MET A 1 -20.59 2.67 -45.95
CA MET A 1 -20.10 4.03 -45.67
C MET A 1 -19.97 4.13 -44.16
N ASP A 2 -18.76 3.99 -43.64
CA ASP A 2 -18.51 4.23 -42.22
C ASP A 2 -18.71 5.73 -41.95
N LYS A 3 -19.53 6.04 -40.94
CA LYS A 3 -19.64 7.40 -40.43
C LYS A 3 -18.25 7.86 -39.97
N PRO A 4 -17.82 9.09 -40.26
CA PRO A 4 -16.57 9.61 -39.72
C PRO A 4 -16.64 9.48 -38.20
N ILE A 5 -15.69 8.75 -37.62
CA ILE A 5 -15.57 8.61 -36.16
C ILE A 5 -15.32 10.01 -35.62
N ASP A 6 -16.22 10.47 -34.76
CA ASP A 6 -16.09 11.77 -34.10
C ASP A 6 -14.95 11.71 -33.08
N ILE A 7 -13.93 12.53 -33.29
CA ILE A 7 -12.78 12.65 -32.39
C ILE A 7 -13.21 12.99 -30.95
N GLU A 8 -14.31 13.71 -30.77
CA GLU A 8 -14.83 14.06 -29.44
C GLU A 8 -15.32 12.82 -28.68
N VAL A 9 -15.89 11.84 -29.38
CA VAL A 9 -16.32 10.57 -28.76
C VAL A 9 -15.11 9.79 -28.27
N VAL A 10 -14.08 9.66 -29.09
CA VAL A 10 -12.85 8.92 -28.74
C VAL A 10 -12.09 9.65 -27.61
N ARG A 11 -11.99 10.98 -27.69
CA ARG A 11 -11.38 11.81 -26.65
C ARG A 11 -12.11 11.67 -25.31
N THR A 12 -13.44 11.74 -25.32
CA THR A 12 -14.25 11.62 -24.10
C THR A 12 -14.00 10.28 -23.41
N GLU A 13 -13.95 9.19 -24.17
CA GLU A 13 -13.68 7.87 -23.61
C GLU A 13 -12.25 7.74 -23.08
N ALA A 14 -11.26 8.28 -23.78
CA ALA A 14 -9.87 8.32 -23.33
C ALA A 14 -9.73 9.08 -21.99
N LEU A 15 -10.35 10.25 -21.87
CA LEU A 15 -10.31 11.06 -20.64
C LEU A 15 -11.07 10.38 -19.49
N ARG A 16 -12.18 9.70 -19.77
CA ARG A 16 -12.91 8.90 -18.77
C ARG A 16 -12.05 7.78 -18.21
N LYS A 17 -11.37 7.02 -19.08
CA LYS A 17 -10.43 5.95 -18.66
C LYS A 17 -9.20 6.51 -17.95
N LEU A 18 -8.71 7.68 -18.37
CA LEU A 18 -7.59 8.35 -17.71
C LEU A 18 -7.97 8.69 -16.27
N GLY A 19 -9.16 9.29 -16.08
CA GLY A 19 -9.71 9.57 -14.75
C GLY A 19 -9.81 8.31 -13.89
N ARG A 20 -10.33 7.20 -14.43
CA ARG A 20 -10.38 5.90 -13.74
C ARG A 20 -9.00 5.48 -13.24
N ASN A 21 -7.97 5.50 -14.09
CA ASN A 21 -6.63 5.05 -13.72
C ASN A 21 -5.98 5.99 -12.70
N ILE A 22 -6.12 7.31 -12.86
CA ILE A 22 -5.63 8.31 -11.89
C ILE A 22 -6.27 8.10 -10.50
N VAL A 23 -7.58 7.84 -10.47
CA VAL A 23 -8.28 7.53 -9.22
C VAL A 23 -7.72 6.25 -8.59
N ASN A 24 -7.46 5.21 -9.38
CA ASN A 24 -6.89 3.96 -8.86
C ASN A 24 -5.48 4.15 -8.31
N PHE A 25 -4.59 4.87 -9.02
CA PHE A 25 -3.27 5.24 -8.47
C PHE A 25 -3.39 6.01 -7.15
N SER A 26 -4.34 6.93 -7.06
CA SER A 26 -4.58 7.72 -5.84
C SER A 26 -5.11 6.85 -4.69
N LYS A 27 -5.97 5.87 -4.98
CA LYS A 27 -6.45 4.89 -4.00
C LYS A 27 -5.30 4.02 -3.49
N ILE A 28 -4.42 3.53 -4.37
CA ILE A 28 -3.23 2.75 -3.99
C ILE A 28 -2.36 3.58 -3.03
N GLU A 29 -2.07 4.83 -3.41
CA GLU A 29 -1.30 5.75 -2.57
C GLU A 29 -1.97 5.97 -1.20
N GLY A 30 -3.29 6.17 -1.18
CA GLY A 30 -4.08 6.31 0.03
C GLY A 30 -4.00 5.08 0.93
N THR A 31 -4.22 3.88 0.39
CA THR A 31 -4.16 2.62 1.13
C THR A 31 -2.78 2.39 1.72
N LEU A 32 -1.70 2.66 0.97
CA LEU A 32 -0.33 2.57 1.47
C LEU A 32 -0.08 3.53 2.65
N LYS A 33 -0.59 4.76 2.57
CA LYS A 33 -0.47 5.72 3.68
C LYS A 33 -1.13 5.18 4.95
N TYR A 34 -2.32 4.59 4.83
CA TYR A 34 -3.01 3.99 5.98
C TYR A 34 -2.27 2.76 6.51
N LEU A 35 -1.92 1.81 5.63
CA LEU A 35 -1.20 0.59 5.99
C LEU A 35 0.10 0.90 6.74
N LEU A 36 0.93 1.79 6.19
CA LEU A 36 2.18 2.19 6.83
C LEU A 36 1.96 2.89 8.18
N SER A 37 0.85 3.63 8.33
CA SER A 37 0.51 4.30 9.60
C SER A 37 0.16 3.32 10.73
N VAL A 38 -0.37 2.15 10.40
CA VAL A 38 -0.77 1.11 11.37
C VAL A 38 0.23 -0.03 11.49
N SER A 39 1.14 -0.18 10.53
CA SER A 39 2.09 -1.30 10.47
C SER A 39 3.16 -1.29 11.56
N GLN A 40 3.41 -0.15 12.22
CA GLN A 40 4.44 -0.02 13.25
C GLN A 40 3.96 0.86 14.39
N ILE A 41 3.98 0.31 15.61
CA ILE A 41 3.64 1.00 16.86
C ILE A 41 4.82 0.87 17.80
N LYS A 42 5.28 1.98 18.40
CA LYS A 42 6.49 1.98 19.25
C LYS A 42 6.25 2.68 20.59
N GLY A 43 6.52 1.99 21.68
CA GLY A 43 6.53 2.54 23.05
C GLY A 43 5.18 2.48 23.76
N LEU A 44 5.25 2.39 25.09
CA LEU A 44 4.09 2.31 26.00
C LEU A 44 3.59 3.70 26.48
N SER A 45 4.48 4.70 26.50
CA SER A 45 4.28 5.97 27.23
C SER A 45 3.49 7.05 26.46
N LYS A 46 3.52 7.02 25.12
CA LYS A 46 2.70 7.89 24.27
C LYS A 46 1.42 7.16 23.89
N SER A 47 0.26 7.77 24.17
CA SER A 47 -1.04 7.26 23.69
C SER A 47 -0.92 6.78 22.25
N THR A 48 -1.20 5.50 21.99
CA THR A 48 -1.16 4.86 20.66
C THR A 48 -1.89 5.70 19.60
N ARG A 49 -2.93 6.43 20.02
CA ARG A 49 -3.67 7.39 19.19
C ARG A 49 -2.78 8.50 18.63
N ASN A 50 -1.92 9.10 19.46
CA ASN A 50 -1.02 10.18 19.04
C ASN A 50 0.02 9.67 18.05
N GLN A 51 0.56 8.47 18.28
CA GLN A 51 1.50 7.85 17.35
C GLN A 51 0.86 7.57 15.99
N PHE A 52 -0.37 7.04 15.96
CA PHE A 52 -1.10 6.84 14.71
C PHE A 52 -1.35 8.16 13.97
N VAL A 53 -1.80 9.20 14.68
CA VAL A 53 -2.04 10.53 14.08
C VAL A 53 -0.76 11.12 13.51
N ASP A 54 0.36 10.99 14.21
CA ASP A 54 1.65 11.51 13.77
C ASP A 54 2.22 10.73 12.59
N SER A 55 2.12 9.39 12.62
CA SER A 55 2.46 8.52 11.50
C SER A 55 1.61 8.84 10.27
N HIS A 56 0.31 9.01 10.45
CA HIS A 56 -0.59 9.38 9.36
C HIS A 56 -0.25 10.75 8.77
N LYS A 57 0.00 11.77 9.61
CA LYS A 57 0.47 13.10 9.16
C LYS A 57 1.78 13.02 8.38
N LYS A 58 2.71 12.17 8.82
CA LYS A 58 4.00 11.94 8.16
C LYS A 58 3.80 11.31 6.79
N PHE A 59 3.03 10.22 6.70
CA PHE A 59 2.84 9.50 5.44
C PHE A 59 1.93 10.24 4.46
N ARG A 60 0.99 11.07 4.93
CA ARG A 60 0.11 11.87 4.06
C ARG A 60 0.85 12.71 3.02
N LYS A 61 2.04 13.19 3.38
CA LYS A 61 2.89 14.05 2.53
C LYS A 61 3.76 13.29 1.54
N LEU A 62 3.85 11.96 1.67
CA LEU A 62 4.71 11.15 0.81
C LEU A 62 4.00 10.78 -0.49
N THR A 63 4.79 10.68 -1.55
CA THR A 63 4.36 10.23 -2.88
C THR A 63 4.30 8.71 -2.95
N LEU A 64 3.56 8.18 -3.92
CA LEU A 64 3.46 6.74 -4.20
C LEU A 64 4.83 6.04 -4.21
N GLY A 65 5.82 6.55 -4.94
CA GLY A 65 7.15 5.95 -4.99
C GLY A 65 7.86 5.90 -3.64
N SER A 66 7.73 6.96 -2.83
CA SER A 66 8.28 6.98 -1.47
C SER A 66 7.58 5.98 -0.54
N LEU A 67 6.28 5.78 -0.73
CA LEU A 67 5.48 4.85 0.06
C LEU A 67 5.77 3.39 -0.31
N VAL A 68 5.89 3.07 -1.61
CA VAL A 68 6.31 1.75 -2.09
C VAL A 68 7.69 1.39 -1.53
N GLY A 69 8.66 2.30 -1.64
CA GLY A 69 9.99 2.09 -1.07
C GLY A 69 9.97 1.89 0.45
N LYS A 70 9.04 2.53 1.17
CA LYS A 70 8.86 2.27 2.62
C LYS A 70 8.25 0.90 2.88
N LEU A 71 7.19 0.52 2.16
CA LEU A 71 6.55 -0.77 2.29
C LEU A 71 7.56 -1.91 2.11
N HIS A 72 8.43 -1.81 1.11
CA HIS A 72 9.49 -2.80 0.85
C HIS A 72 10.45 -3.00 2.02
N ASN A 73 10.70 -1.95 2.78
CA ASN A 73 11.68 -1.95 3.87
C ASN A 73 11.05 -2.17 5.25
N THR A 74 9.71 -2.16 5.36
CA THR A 74 9.04 -2.26 6.66
C THR A 74 8.03 -3.39 6.75
N VAL A 75 7.27 -3.66 5.69
CA VAL A 75 6.20 -4.66 5.68
C VAL A 75 6.61 -5.89 4.87
N LEU A 76 7.19 -5.69 3.68
CA LEU A 76 7.62 -6.77 2.78
C LEU A 76 9.08 -7.16 3.04
N VAL A 77 9.41 -7.53 4.27
CA VAL A 77 10.78 -7.85 4.68
C VAL A 77 10.90 -9.35 4.94
N ASP A 78 12.03 -9.94 4.54
CA ASP A 78 12.38 -11.30 4.92
C ASP A 78 12.61 -11.33 6.45
N ASP A 79 11.87 -12.19 7.16
CA ASP A 79 11.79 -12.17 8.62
C ASP A 79 13.13 -12.51 9.30
N SER A 80 14.08 -13.07 8.54
CA SER A 80 15.41 -13.48 9.01
C SER A 80 16.34 -12.35 9.49
N GLN A 81 15.95 -11.06 9.41
CA GLN A 81 16.89 -9.93 9.54
C GLN A 81 16.47 -8.78 10.47
N SER A 82 15.34 -8.84 11.19
CA SER A 82 14.86 -7.66 11.93
C SER A 82 14.54 -7.95 13.40
N GLU A 83 15.55 -7.77 14.26
CA GLU A 83 15.35 -7.60 15.70
C GLU A 83 14.88 -6.17 16.01
N PRO A 84 13.86 -5.98 16.85
CA PRO A 84 13.46 -4.66 17.29
C PRO A 84 14.53 -4.05 18.19
N GLN A 85 15.22 -3.02 17.70
CA GLN A 85 16.07 -2.16 18.54
C GLN A 85 15.17 -1.35 19.48
N LEU A 86 15.05 -1.80 20.73
CA LEU A 86 14.49 -1.04 21.83
C LEU A 86 15.64 -0.30 22.54
N ASP A 87 15.53 1.02 22.66
CA ASP A 87 16.42 1.78 23.52
C ASP A 87 16.23 1.30 24.97
N SER A 88 17.28 0.73 25.57
CA SER A 88 17.22 -0.07 26.80
C SER A 88 16.95 0.73 28.09
N SER A 89 16.62 2.03 27.99
CA SER A 89 16.47 2.92 29.15
C SER A 89 15.03 3.02 29.68
N GLU A 90 14.01 2.54 28.95
CA GLU A 90 12.60 2.59 29.37
C GLU A 90 11.83 1.30 29.01
N LEU A 91 10.80 0.96 29.79
CA LEU A 91 9.87 -0.11 29.46
C LEU A 91 9.09 0.24 28.18
N GLY A 92 9.33 -0.51 27.11
CA GLY A 92 8.72 -0.29 25.81
C GLY A 92 8.02 -1.54 25.26
N MET A 93 6.92 -1.32 24.55
CA MET A 93 6.31 -2.34 23.67
C MET A 93 6.48 -1.88 22.23
N SER A 94 6.92 -2.76 21.35
CA SER A 94 6.93 -2.52 19.91
C SER A 94 6.07 -3.56 19.23
N LEU A 95 5.27 -3.14 18.27
CA LEU A 95 4.51 -4.02 17.40
C LEU A 95 4.82 -3.67 15.95
N SER A 96 5.13 -4.69 15.16
CA SER A 96 5.37 -4.56 13.72
C SER A 96 4.56 -5.60 12.97
N PHE A 97 3.87 -5.15 11.91
CA PHE A 97 3.23 -6.01 10.94
C PHE A 97 4.18 -6.26 9.77
N LYS A 98 4.45 -7.55 9.49
CA LYS A 98 5.23 -8.00 8.34
C LYS A 98 4.40 -8.99 7.53
N VAL A 99 4.60 -8.98 6.23
CA VAL A 99 4.04 -9.98 5.31
C VAL A 99 5.19 -10.84 4.82
N THR A 100 5.12 -12.12 5.13
CA THR A 100 6.10 -13.13 4.74
C THR A 100 5.49 -14.06 3.71
N TYR A 101 6.27 -14.40 2.69
CA TYR A 101 5.91 -15.42 1.71
C TYR A 101 6.88 -16.59 1.85
N SER A 102 6.37 -17.81 1.67
CA SER A 102 7.20 -19.02 1.72
C SER A 102 8.24 -19.08 0.60
N ASP A 103 7.99 -18.36 -0.50
CA ASP A 103 8.86 -18.26 -1.67
C ASP A 103 9.44 -16.84 -1.75
N SER A 104 10.77 -16.73 -1.66
CA SER A 104 11.48 -15.46 -1.78
C SER A 104 11.36 -14.83 -3.16
N ASP A 105 11.25 -15.64 -4.22
CA ASP A 105 11.09 -15.14 -5.58
C ASP A 105 9.73 -14.49 -5.75
N PHE A 106 8.69 -15.07 -5.13
CA PHE A 106 7.37 -14.47 -5.07
C PHE A 106 7.38 -13.12 -4.33
N LEU A 107 8.04 -13.02 -3.17
CA LEU A 107 8.19 -11.74 -2.46
C LEU A 107 8.86 -10.67 -3.34
N ASN A 108 9.91 -11.04 -4.07
CA ASN A 108 10.60 -10.12 -4.98
C ASN A 108 9.71 -9.72 -6.17
N ALA A 109 8.93 -10.65 -6.72
CA ALA A 109 7.95 -10.35 -7.76
C ALA A 109 6.89 -9.34 -7.26
N GLN A 110 6.39 -9.49 -6.03
CA GLN A 110 5.45 -8.54 -5.45
C GLN A 110 6.05 -7.14 -5.27
N LYS A 111 7.31 -7.05 -4.80
CA LYS A 111 8.04 -5.78 -4.71
C LYS A 111 8.25 -5.14 -6.09
N GLN A 112 8.58 -5.94 -7.09
CA GLN A 112 8.78 -5.45 -8.44
C GLN A 112 7.46 -4.93 -9.01
N ALA A 113 6.37 -5.67 -8.86
CA ALA A 113 5.06 -5.26 -9.36
C ALA A 113 4.59 -3.92 -8.75
N LEU A 114 4.81 -3.68 -7.45
CA LEU A 114 4.54 -2.39 -6.82
C LEU A 114 5.44 -1.25 -7.36
N SER A 115 6.69 -1.56 -7.68
CA SER A 115 7.61 -0.61 -8.32
C SER A 115 7.17 -0.26 -9.73
N ASP A 116 6.66 -1.24 -10.47
CA ASP A 116 6.17 -1.05 -11.83
C ASP A 116 4.98 -0.09 -11.87
N ILE A 117 4.07 -0.13 -10.88
CA ILE A 117 2.98 0.87 -10.75
C ILE A 117 3.53 2.29 -10.67
N VAL A 118 4.64 2.50 -9.94
CA VAL A 118 5.26 3.83 -9.81
C VAL A 118 5.80 4.29 -11.16
N VAL A 119 6.46 3.39 -11.89
CA VAL A 119 6.97 3.65 -13.23
C VAL A 119 5.83 3.95 -14.19
N GLU A 120 4.79 3.12 -14.20
CA GLU A 120 3.59 3.28 -15.03
C GLU A 120 2.91 4.64 -14.79
N ARG A 121 2.69 5.00 -13.52
CA ARG A 121 2.10 6.29 -13.15
C ARG A 121 2.95 7.45 -13.64
N ASN A 122 4.26 7.40 -13.40
CA ASN A 122 5.15 8.48 -13.78
C ASN A 122 5.28 8.60 -15.31
N LYS A 123 5.35 7.48 -16.03
CA LYS A 123 5.34 7.46 -17.49
C LYS A 123 4.04 8.07 -18.03
N LEU A 124 2.89 7.64 -17.53
CA LEU A 124 1.59 8.16 -17.95
C LEU A 124 1.54 9.69 -17.78
N ILE A 125 1.88 10.19 -16.59
CA ILE A 125 1.74 11.62 -16.28
C ILE A 125 2.81 12.49 -16.95
N HIS A 126 4.07 12.05 -16.93
CA HIS A 126 5.19 12.90 -17.35
C HIS A 126 5.64 12.68 -18.80
N GLN A 127 5.28 11.57 -19.43
CA GLN A 127 5.68 11.24 -20.79
C GLN A 127 4.45 11.13 -21.69
N ASP A 128 3.56 10.17 -21.43
CA ASP A 128 2.47 9.83 -22.36
C ASP A 128 1.49 11.00 -22.53
N LEU A 129 1.05 11.62 -21.43
CA LEU A 129 0.16 12.80 -21.49
C LEU A 129 0.86 14.06 -22.00
N ALA A 130 2.17 14.20 -21.75
CA ALA A 130 2.92 15.37 -22.19
C ALA A 130 3.12 15.40 -23.72
N LEU A 131 3.17 14.22 -24.35
CA LEU A 131 3.39 14.05 -25.78
C LEU A 131 2.11 13.80 -26.59
N LEU A 132 0.95 13.74 -25.94
CA LEU A 132 -0.33 13.44 -26.57
C LEU A 132 -0.75 14.55 -27.56
N ASP A 133 -0.89 14.22 -28.84
CA ASP A 133 -1.50 15.15 -29.81
C ASP A 133 -3.03 15.14 -29.66
N THR A 134 -3.57 16.23 -29.12
CA THR A 134 -5.01 16.40 -28.88
C THR A 134 -5.87 16.43 -30.16
N ARG A 135 -5.25 16.51 -31.34
CA ARG A 135 -5.91 16.47 -32.65
C ARG A 135 -5.80 15.08 -33.31
N SER A 136 -5.02 14.16 -32.75
CA SER A 136 -4.81 12.81 -33.28
C SER A 136 -5.79 11.83 -32.66
N ILE A 137 -6.72 11.31 -33.48
CA ILE A 137 -7.60 10.20 -33.07
C ILE A 137 -6.77 8.96 -32.70
N LYS A 138 -5.68 8.71 -33.43
CA LYS A 138 -4.78 7.57 -33.20
C LYS A 138 -4.14 7.64 -31.81
N ASP A 139 -3.72 8.82 -31.39
CA ASP A 139 -3.10 9.02 -30.08
C ASP A 139 -4.08 8.71 -28.95
N TYR A 140 -5.34 9.12 -29.09
CA TYR A 140 -6.38 8.75 -28.12
C TYR A 140 -6.67 7.24 -28.10
N TYR A 141 -6.65 6.56 -29.25
CA TYR A 141 -6.80 5.09 -29.26
C TYR A 141 -5.62 4.39 -28.56
N ASN A 142 -4.40 4.86 -28.79
CA ASN A 142 -3.22 4.33 -28.11
C ASN A 142 -3.32 4.55 -26.60
N LEU A 143 -3.75 5.75 -26.17
CA LEU A 143 -3.99 6.06 -24.76
C LEU A 143 -5.08 5.18 -24.15
N ILE A 144 -6.20 4.96 -24.85
CA ILE A 144 -7.27 4.05 -24.42
C ILE A 144 -6.71 2.63 -24.19
N SER A 145 -5.97 2.10 -25.17
CA SER A 145 -5.40 0.76 -25.09
C SER A 145 -4.46 0.63 -23.89
N LEU A 146 -3.57 1.59 -23.70
CA LEU A 146 -2.66 1.64 -22.55
C LEU A 146 -3.44 1.64 -21.22
N LEU A 147 -4.45 2.50 -21.10
CA LEU A 147 -5.22 2.67 -19.86
C LEU A 147 -6.06 1.43 -19.53
N ASP A 148 -6.59 0.73 -20.55
CA ASP A 148 -7.32 -0.52 -20.36
C ASP A 148 -6.40 -1.67 -19.98
N GLU A 149 -5.18 -1.71 -20.50
CA GLU A 149 -4.18 -2.71 -20.12
C GLU A 149 -3.71 -2.53 -18.66
N GLN A 150 -3.50 -1.29 -18.22
CA GLN A 150 -3.08 -0.97 -16.85
C GLN A 150 -4.16 -1.30 -15.81
N ASN A 151 -5.43 -1.05 -16.13
CA ASN A 151 -6.49 -1.02 -15.12
C ASN A 151 -6.67 -2.34 -14.32
N PRO A 152 -6.69 -3.53 -14.94
CA PRO A 152 -6.76 -4.80 -14.19
C PRO A 152 -5.63 -4.95 -13.17
N ARG A 153 -4.40 -4.57 -13.52
CA ARG A 153 -3.24 -4.62 -12.61
C ARG A 153 -3.43 -3.69 -11.42
N LEU A 154 -3.89 -2.46 -11.66
CA LEU A 154 -4.19 -1.51 -10.57
C LEU A 154 -5.26 -2.01 -9.61
N LEU A 155 -6.28 -2.71 -10.13
CA LEU A 155 -7.33 -3.31 -9.30
C LEU A 155 -6.79 -4.47 -8.46
N ALA A 156 -5.96 -5.33 -9.03
CA ALA A 156 -5.33 -6.43 -8.29
C ALA A 156 -4.45 -5.90 -7.14
N HIS A 157 -3.67 -4.85 -7.37
CA HIS A 157 -2.88 -4.21 -6.31
C HIS A 157 -3.73 -3.55 -5.22
N LEU A 158 -4.85 -2.94 -5.59
CA LEU A 158 -5.80 -2.40 -4.61
C LEU A 158 -6.38 -3.49 -3.73
N GLU A 159 -6.75 -4.63 -4.33
CA GLU A 159 -7.27 -5.78 -3.60
C GLU A 159 -6.22 -6.32 -2.63
N GLU A 160 -5.00 -6.57 -3.10
CA GLU A 160 -3.92 -7.09 -2.26
C GLU A 160 -3.57 -6.15 -1.09
N LEU A 161 -3.42 -4.85 -1.36
CA LEU A 161 -3.16 -3.88 -0.30
C LEU A 161 -4.35 -3.76 0.67
N GLY A 162 -5.57 -3.96 0.17
CA GLY A 162 -6.78 -4.04 0.98
C GLY A 162 -6.75 -5.24 1.93
N TRP A 163 -6.33 -6.40 1.44
CA TRP A 163 -6.11 -7.60 2.25
C TRP A 163 -5.07 -7.34 3.34
N MET A 164 -3.88 -6.83 2.97
CA MET A 164 -2.82 -6.50 3.95
C MET A 164 -3.31 -5.55 5.05
N LEU A 165 -4.03 -4.49 4.67
CA LEU A 165 -4.58 -3.53 5.63
C LEU A 165 -5.61 -4.17 6.56
N THR A 166 -6.49 -4.98 6.00
CA THR A 166 -7.55 -5.66 6.75
C THR A 166 -6.95 -6.64 7.75
N SER A 167 -6.02 -7.50 7.31
CA SER A 167 -5.33 -8.45 8.17
C SER A 167 -4.55 -7.75 9.28
N CYS A 168 -3.89 -6.62 9.00
CA CYS A 168 -3.21 -5.84 10.03
C CYS A 168 -4.20 -5.29 11.08
N ILE A 169 -5.36 -4.79 10.66
CA ILE A 169 -6.39 -4.24 11.57
C ILE A 169 -7.04 -5.36 12.39
N GLU A 170 -7.33 -6.50 11.78
CA GLU A 170 -7.93 -7.65 12.46
C GLU A 170 -6.97 -8.23 13.50
N GLY A 171 -5.70 -8.44 13.15
CA GLY A 171 -4.69 -8.90 14.12
C GLY A 171 -4.53 -7.96 15.32
N LEU A 172 -4.65 -6.64 15.10
CA LEU A 172 -4.67 -5.65 16.19
C LEU A 172 -5.90 -5.79 17.10
N LYS A 173 -7.08 -6.05 16.53
CA LYS A 173 -8.32 -6.26 17.29
C LYS A 173 -8.28 -7.57 18.09
N ASP A 174 -7.75 -8.62 17.49
CA ASP A 174 -7.61 -9.93 18.13
C ASP A 174 -6.63 -9.83 19.30
N LEU A 175 -5.47 -9.19 19.10
CA LEU A 175 -4.52 -8.93 20.18
C LEU A 175 -5.13 -8.09 21.29
N GLN A 176 -5.87 -7.03 20.95
CA GLN A 176 -6.57 -6.21 21.94
C GLN A 176 -7.60 -7.03 22.75
N SER A 177 -8.29 -7.96 22.10
CA SER A 177 -9.30 -8.81 22.73
C SER A 177 -8.66 -9.85 23.64
N PHE A 178 -7.56 -10.47 23.20
CA PHE A 178 -6.77 -11.41 23.99
C PHE A 178 -6.20 -10.75 25.26
N ILE A 179 -5.56 -9.58 25.14
CA ILE A 179 -5.00 -8.86 26.30
C ILE A 179 -6.07 -8.53 27.36
N LYS A 180 -7.33 -8.36 26.95
CA LYS A 180 -8.45 -8.09 27.87
C LYS A 180 -9.12 -9.35 28.41
N SER A 181 -8.75 -10.54 27.93
CA SER A 181 -9.40 -11.79 28.33
C SER A 181 -8.80 -12.35 29.63
N PRO A 182 -9.56 -13.16 30.38
CA PRO A 182 -9.01 -13.92 31.51
C PRO A 182 -7.86 -14.87 31.11
N ASP A 183 -7.87 -15.38 29.87
CA ASP A 183 -6.86 -16.30 29.36
C ASP A 183 -5.47 -15.67 29.32
N PHE A 184 -5.37 -14.36 29.07
CA PHE A 184 -4.09 -13.66 29.13
C PHE A 184 -3.51 -13.65 30.55
N HIS A 185 -4.36 -13.47 31.58
CA HIS A 185 -3.92 -13.56 32.97
C HIS A 185 -3.42 -14.96 33.30
N GLN A 186 -4.12 -16.00 32.84
CA GLN A 186 -3.68 -17.38 33.03
C GLN A 186 -2.37 -17.68 32.30
N PHE A 187 -2.19 -17.19 31.07
CA PHE A 187 -0.95 -17.31 30.30
C PHE A 187 0.25 -16.69 31.01
N ILE A 188 0.10 -15.50 31.60
CA ILE A 188 1.16 -14.85 32.38
C ILE A 188 1.49 -15.68 33.63
N HIS A 189 0.49 -16.18 34.34
CA HIS A 189 0.71 -17.00 35.55
C HIS A 189 1.36 -18.36 35.25
N SER A 190 0.95 -19.05 34.18
CA SER A 190 1.56 -20.34 33.78
C SER A 190 2.99 -20.20 33.31
N SER A 191 3.32 -19.06 32.68
CA SER A 191 4.69 -18.78 32.19
C SER A 191 5.67 -18.44 33.32
N GLN A 192 5.18 -18.07 34.50
CA GLN A 192 6.01 -17.79 35.69
C GLN A 192 6.25 -19.02 36.56
N SER A 193 5.44 -20.07 36.43
CA SER A 193 5.60 -21.32 37.19
C SER A 193 6.62 -22.30 36.60
N ASP A 194 7.05 -22.08 35.36
CA ASP A 194 8.04 -22.91 34.66
C ASP A 194 9.47 -22.30 34.65
N ALA A 195 9.72 -21.26 35.47
CA ALA A 195 11.02 -20.60 35.67
C ALA A 195 11.47 -20.71 37.12
#